data_AF-A0A3Q1BPJ8-F1
#
_entry.id   AF-A0A3Q1BPJ8-F1
#
_cell.length_a   1.000
_cell.length_b   1.000
_cell.length_c   1.000
_cell.angle_alpha   90.00
_cell.angle_beta   90.00
_cell.angle_gamma   90.00
#
_symmetry.space_group_name_H-M   'P 1'
#
loop_
_entity.id
_entity.type
_entity.pdbx_description
1 polymer ?
#
loop_
_entity_poly.entity_id
_entity_poly.type
_entity_poly.pdbx_seq_one_letter_code
_entity_poly.pdbx_strand_id
1 'polypeptide(L)'
;MANASPDLDNAEAQRQLNNNNRPISSGFWETECTSSKLFECSRIKALADERDAVQKKTFTKWVNSHLARVSCRISDLYNDLRDGYMLTRLLEVLSGELLPRPTRGRMRIHCLENVDKALQFLKEQRVHLENVGSHDIVDGNHRLTLGLIWTIILRFQIQVIKIETEDNRETRSAKDALLLWCQMKTAGYPEVNIQNFTTCWRDGLAFNALIHRHRPDLIEFHKLTRSNATHNLQQAFNIAEQHLGLTKLLDPEDVNTENPDEKSIITYVVSYYHYFSKMKALIVEGKRVGKVLDNCIEAEKIINRYEALASDLLDWIEKTIAVISNQKFANSLTGVQQQLQAFTTYCTIEKPIKFQEKGNLEVLLFTIQSKLRANNQKPYVPHEGKLISDINKAWERLEKAEHERGVALRKELIRQEKLELLAQRFDHKTTMRQAWLNENQRLVSQDNFGYDLPAVEAAMKKHEAIEADIASYEERIGVVVELAAEMESEGYYDIRRISARKENILGQWSLLKELVAGRRTRLEKNLSLQKTFQDMVYMIDWMEDTQVLESRRK
;
A
#
# COMPACT_ATOMS: atom_id res chain seq x y z
N MET A 1 -2.78 66.18 2.86
CA MET A 1 -2.10 67.30 2.21
C MET A 1 -1.38 66.78 0.98
N ALA A 2 -1.51 67.53 -0.12
CA ALA A 2 -0.89 67.36 -1.44
C ALA A 2 -1.43 66.24 -2.35
N ASN A 3 -2.36 66.66 -3.22
CA ASN A 3 -2.84 66.02 -4.45
C ASN A 3 -1.75 65.95 -5.53
N ALA A 4 -1.84 64.95 -6.41
CA ALA A 4 -1.45 65.09 -7.82
C ALA A 4 -2.17 64.02 -8.69
N SER A 5 -3.20 64.44 -9.42
CA SER A 5 -3.71 63.78 -10.62
C SER A 5 -2.83 64.11 -11.83
N PRO A 6 -2.94 63.33 -12.91
CA PRO A 6 -3.05 63.97 -14.22
C PRO A 6 -4.21 63.39 -15.03
N ASP A 7 -5.18 64.27 -15.31
CA ASP A 7 -6.07 64.21 -16.46
C ASP A 7 -5.27 64.54 -17.72
N LEU A 8 -5.33 63.69 -18.75
CA LEU A 8 -5.05 64.08 -20.13
C LEU A 8 -5.90 63.22 -21.07
N ASP A 9 -7.04 63.77 -21.47
CA ASP A 9 -7.75 63.34 -22.67
C ASP A 9 -8.34 64.57 -23.38
N ASN A 10 -8.14 64.60 -24.70
CA ASN A 10 -9.02 65.15 -25.72
C ASN A 10 -9.13 66.69 -25.92
N ALA A 11 -8.46 67.21 -26.96
CA ALA A 11 -8.99 68.28 -27.84
C ALA A 11 -8.04 68.61 -29.02
N GLU A 12 -8.21 67.96 -30.17
CA GLU A 12 -7.75 68.51 -31.46
C GLU A 12 -8.82 68.35 -32.54
N ALA A 13 -9.59 69.42 -32.76
CA ALA A 13 -10.32 69.64 -34.00
C ALA A 13 -10.51 71.13 -34.24
N GLN A 14 -10.39 71.51 -35.52
CA GLN A 14 -10.78 72.78 -36.14
C GLN A 14 -9.74 73.92 -36.12
N ARG A 15 -8.91 73.93 -37.17
CA ARG A 15 -8.53 75.18 -37.84
C ARG A 15 -8.89 75.11 -39.33
N GLN A 16 -9.98 75.82 -39.66
CA GLN A 16 -10.26 76.28 -41.01
C GLN A 16 -9.19 77.28 -41.43
N LEU A 17 -8.51 77.03 -42.54
CA LEU A 17 -7.68 78.03 -43.22
C LEU A 17 -8.29 78.31 -44.59
N ASN A 18 -9.02 79.41 -44.61
CA ASN A 18 -9.41 80.18 -45.77
C ASN A 18 -8.13 80.76 -46.41
N ASN A 19 -7.90 80.55 -47.71
CA ASN A 19 -6.90 81.34 -48.44
C ASN A 19 -7.28 81.49 -49.92
N ASN A 20 -7.89 82.63 -50.22
CA ASN A 20 -7.91 83.24 -51.54
C ASN A 20 -6.51 83.77 -51.85
N ASN A 21 -5.82 83.17 -52.82
CA ASN A 21 -4.86 83.86 -53.69
C ASN A 21 -4.51 82.98 -54.89
N ARG A 22 -5.06 83.30 -56.07
CA ARG A 22 -4.58 82.82 -57.37
C ARG A 22 -3.78 83.93 -58.04
N PRO A 23 -2.55 83.66 -58.51
CA PRO A 23 -2.03 84.28 -59.71
C PRO A 23 -2.24 83.35 -60.91
N ILE A 24 -2.70 83.93 -62.02
CA ILE A 24 -2.82 83.29 -63.32
C ILE A 24 -1.43 83.23 -63.95
N SER A 25 -0.91 82.03 -64.26
CA SER A 25 0.08 81.85 -65.32
C SER A 25 0.13 80.40 -65.82
N SER A 26 -0.12 80.27 -67.12
CA SER A 26 0.32 79.24 -68.10
C SER A 26 0.30 77.76 -67.71
N GLY A 27 -0.65 77.02 -68.30
CA GLY A 27 -0.65 75.56 -68.32
C GLY A 27 0.39 75.01 -69.30
N PHE A 28 1.17 74.02 -68.84
CA PHE A 28 1.68 72.92 -69.67
C PHE A 28 2.29 71.73 -68.89
N TRP A 29 2.11 71.58 -67.55
CA TRP A 29 2.83 70.55 -66.78
C TRP A 29 1.99 69.75 -65.74
N GLU A 30 0.66 69.67 -65.86
CA GLU A 30 -0.19 68.95 -64.87
C GLU A 30 -0.61 67.52 -65.27
N THR A 31 -0.27 67.05 -66.47
CA THR A 31 -0.76 65.76 -66.98
C THR A 31 0.04 64.54 -66.48
N GLU A 32 1.30 64.71 -66.09
CA GLU A 32 2.16 63.59 -65.64
C GLU A 32 2.02 63.29 -64.13
N CYS A 33 1.79 64.31 -63.29
CA CYS A 33 1.66 64.17 -61.84
C CYS A 33 0.30 63.57 -61.40
N THR A 34 -0.73 63.75 -62.21
CA THR A 34 -2.07 63.17 -62.00
C THR A 34 -2.10 61.68 -62.32
N SER A 35 -1.38 61.25 -63.37
CA SER A 35 -1.24 59.85 -63.77
C SER A 35 -0.57 59.01 -62.67
N SER A 36 0.60 59.42 -62.17
CA SER A 36 1.32 58.70 -61.11
C SER A 36 0.53 58.58 -59.80
N LYS A 37 -0.22 59.62 -59.41
CA LYS A 37 -1.11 59.59 -58.24
C LYS A 37 -2.32 58.67 -58.44
N LEU A 38 -2.87 58.61 -59.66
CA LEU A 38 -3.97 57.70 -60.00
C LEU A 38 -3.50 56.25 -60.06
N PHE A 39 -2.30 55.97 -60.59
CA PHE A 39 -1.66 54.66 -60.54
C PHE A 39 -1.41 54.22 -59.11
N GLU A 40 -0.91 55.11 -58.25
CA GLU A 40 -0.65 54.82 -56.85
C GLU A 40 -1.95 54.58 -56.06
N CYS A 41 -2.99 55.40 -56.25
CA CYS A 41 -4.31 55.17 -55.66
C CYS A 41 -4.95 53.86 -56.14
N SER A 42 -4.79 53.51 -57.42
CA SER A 42 -5.30 52.26 -57.99
C SER A 42 -4.56 51.04 -57.44
N ARG A 43 -3.24 51.15 -57.25
CA ARG A 43 -2.39 50.11 -56.66
C ARG A 43 -2.70 49.90 -55.17
N ILE A 44 -2.87 50.97 -54.41
CA ILE A 44 -3.28 50.92 -52.99
C ILE A 44 -4.66 50.27 -52.86
N LYS A 45 -5.60 50.63 -53.74
CA LYS A 45 -6.93 50.03 -53.76
C LYS A 45 -6.88 48.53 -54.09
N ALA A 46 -6.11 48.13 -55.10
CA ALA A 46 -5.93 46.72 -55.46
C ALA A 46 -5.34 45.89 -54.31
N LEU A 47 -4.32 46.42 -53.62
CA LEU A 47 -3.72 45.77 -52.45
C LEU A 47 -4.68 45.70 -51.26
N ALA A 48 -5.56 46.69 -51.08
CA ALA A 48 -6.61 46.65 -50.05
C ALA A 48 -7.67 45.58 -50.39
N ASP A 49 -8.10 45.51 -51.65
CA ASP A 49 -9.08 44.52 -52.12
C ASP A 49 -8.54 43.07 -52.01
N GLU A 50 -7.25 42.86 -52.29
CA GLU A 50 -6.57 41.57 -52.11
C GLU A 50 -6.53 41.15 -50.63
N ARG A 51 -6.20 42.08 -49.72
CA ARG A 51 -6.21 41.83 -48.28
C ARG A 51 -7.61 41.52 -47.75
N ASP A 52 -8.63 42.23 -48.22
CA ASP A 52 -10.02 41.99 -47.84
C ASP A 52 -10.49 40.60 -48.33
N ALA A 53 -10.03 40.16 -49.51
CA ALA A 53 -10.32 38.82 -50.02
C ALA A 53 -9.69 37.71 -49.15
N VAL A 54 -8.42 37.86 -48.76
CA VAL A 54 -7.73 36.93 -47.86
C VAL A 54 -8.40 36.89 -46.48
N GLN A 55 -8.74 38.05 -45.92
CA GLN A 55 -9.48 38.13 -44.65
C GLN A 55 -10.84 37.44 -44.74
N LYS A 56 -11.61 37.70 -45.81
CA LYS A 56 -12.90 37.04 -46.04
C LYS A 56 -12.75 35.52 -46.03
N LYS A 57 -11.78 34.98 -46.78
CA LYS A 57 -11.52 33.54 -46.88
C LYS A 57 -11.19 32.95 -45.51
N THR A 58 -10.26 33.59 -44.80
CA THR A 58 -9.77 33.16 -43.48
C THR A 58 -10.89 33.20 -42.43
N PHE A 59 -11.64 34.30 -42.35
CA PHE A 59 -12.73 34.47 -41.41
C PHE A 59 -13.90 33.55 -41.73
N THR A 60 -14.21 33.30 -43.01
CA THR A 60 -15.22 32.30 -43.40
C THR A 60 -14.84 30.91 -42.90
N LYS A 61 -13.59 30.50 -43.12
CA LYS A 61 -13.05 29.21 -42.63
C LYS A 61 -13.10 29.14 -41.09
N TRP A 62 -12.75 30.23 -40.41
CA TRP A 62 -12.77 30.31 -38.93
C TRP A 62 -14.19 30.25 -38.35
N VAL A 63 -15.15 30.98 -38.93
CA VAL A 63 -16.55 30.91 -38.52
C VAL A 63 -17.07 29.48 -38.71
N ASN A 64 -16.77 28.85 -39.85
CA ASN A 64 -17.16 27.48 -40.13
C ASN A 64 -16.53 26.46 -39.18
N SER A 65 -15.28 26.65 -38.74
CA SER A 65 -14.64 25.73 -37.78
C SER A 65 -15.37 25.72 -36.43
N HIS A 66 -16.03 26.83 -36.06
CA HIS A 66 -16.84 26.93 -34.85
C HIS A 66 -18.28 26.44 -35.09
N LEU A 67 -18.92 26.88 -36.17
CA LEU A 67 -20.30 26.49 -36.51
C LEU A 67 -20.44 25.00 -36.82
N ALA A 68 -19.39 24.33 -37.30
CA ALA A 68 -19.38 22.88 -37.52
C ALA A 68 -19.73 22.10 -36.25
N ARG A 69 -19.42 22.64 -35.05
CA ARG A 69 -19.76 22.03 -33.76
C ARG A 69 -21.26 21.94 -33.49
N VAL A 70 -22.05 22.78 -34.17
CA VAL A 70 -23.53 22.80 -34.10
C VAL A 70 -24.16 22.46 -35.45
N SER A 71 -23.41 21.79 -36.34
CA SER A 71 -23.85 21.38 -37.68
C SER A 71 -24.34 22.54 -38.57
N CYS A 72 -23.85 23.76 -38.34
CA CYS A 72 -24.11 24.93 -39.16
C CYS A 72 -22.90 25.26 -40.05
N ARG A 73 -23.13 25.91 -41.18
CA ARG A 73 -22.07 26.36 -42.09
C ARG A 73 -22.53 27.59 -42.87
N ILE A 74 -21.58 28.48 -43.17
CA ILE A 74 -21.72 29.58 -44.11
C ILE A 74 -20.91 29.31 -45.37
N SER A 75 -21.46 29.72 -46.52
CA SER A 75 -20.81 29.69 -47.83
C SER A 75 -20.20 31.04 -48.17
N ASP A 76 -20.91 32.13 -47.87
CA ASP A 76 -20.44 33.50 -48.10
C ASP A 76 -20.62 34.34 -46.83
N LEU A 77 -19.51 34.81 -46.26
CA LEU A 77 -19.50 35.60 -45.03
C LEU A 77 -20.37 36.86 -45.09
N TYR A 78 -20.46 37.52 -46.23
CA TYR A 78 -21.17 38.79 -46.36
C TYR A 78 -22.67 38.58 -46.52
N ASN A 79 -23.09 37.49 -47.15
CA ASN A 79 -24.50 37.20 -47.37
C ASN A 79 -25.13 36.41 -46.22
N ASP A 80 -24.43 35.42 -45.68
CA ASP A 80 -25.00 34.47 -44.73
C ASP A 80 -25.07 35.01 -43.29
N LEU A 81 -24.45 36.16 -43.02
CA LEU A 81 -24.56 36.86 -41.74
C LEU A 81 -25.67 37.92 -41.71
N ARG A 82 -26.26 38.26 -42.87
CA ARG A 82 -27.21 39.39 -43.00
C ARG A 82 -28.50 39.18 -42.23
N ASP A 83 -28.93 37.93 -42.04
CA ASP A 83 -30.16 37.59 -41.35
C ASP A 83 -30.02 37.52 -39.82
N GLY A 84 -28.77 37.63 -39.33
CA GLY A 84 -28.39 37.56 -37.92
C GLY A 84 -28.35 36.15 -37.33
N TYR A 85 -28.90 35.13 -37.99
CA TYR A 85 -29.01 33.78 -37.41
C TYR A 85 -27.64 33.14 -37.19
N MET A 86 -26.79 33.14 -38.23
CA MET A 86 -25.45 32.53 -38.15
C MET A 86 -24.54 33.31 -37.19
N LEU A 87 -24.72 34.63 -37.09
CA LEU A 87 -24.02 35.47 -36.14
C LEU A 87 -24.41 35.11 -34.69
N THR A 88 -25.71 34.97 -34.40
CA THR A 88 -26.18 34.52 -33.08
C THR A 88 -25.62 33.15 -32.74
N ARG A 89 -25.70 32.17 -33.66
CA ARG A 89 -25.16 30.81 -33.43
C ARG A 89 -23.67 30.81 -33.15
N LEU A 90 -22.91 31.62 -33.88
CA LEU A 90 -21.48 31.77 -33.65
C LEU A 90 -21.19 32.29 -32.24
N LEU A 91 -21.91 33.33 -31.80
CA LEU A 91 -21.74 33.91 -30.47
C LEU A 91 -22.10 32.90 -29.36
N GLU A 92 -23.18 32.14 -29.52
CA GLU A 92 -23.55 31.06 -28.59
C GLU A 92 -22.44 30.01 -28.45
N VAL A 93 -21.84 29.60 -29.57
CA VAL A 93 -20.74 28.61 -29.57
C VAL A 93 -19.46 29.14 -28.91
N LEU A 94 -19.19 30.44 -29.05
CA LEU A 94 -17.99 31.08 -28.51
C LEU A 94 -18.11 31.41 -27.03
N SER A 95 -19.25 31.92 -26.58
CA SER A 95 -19.49 32.26 -25.19
C SER A 95 -19.89 31.05 -24.33
N GLY A 96 -20.54 30.05 -24.94
CA GLY A 96 -21.21 28.98 -24.21
C GLY A 96 -22.54 29.40 -23.58
N GLU A 97 -23.01 30.62 -23.84
CA GLU A 97 -24.27 31.17 -23.34
C GLU A 97 -25.35 31.16 -24.42
N LEU A 98 -26.61 30.97 -24.02
CA LEU A 98 -27.75 31.00 -24.94
C LEU A 98 -28.20 32.45 -25.17
N LEU A 99 -28.26 32.87 -26.44
CA LEU A 99 -28.73 34.20 -26.80
C LEU A 99 -30.26 34.21 -26.99
N PRO A 100 -30.91 35.40 -26.93
CA PRO A 100 -32.33 35.53 -27.23
C PRO A 100 -32.69 34.93 -28.59
N ARG A 101 -33.80 34.19 -28.66
CA ARG A 101 -34.21 33.52 -29.90
C ARG A 101 -34.38 34.55 -31.04
N PRO A 102 -33.81 34.30 -32.22
CA PRO A 102 -33.98 35.19 -33.36
C PRO A 102 -35.46 35.31 -33.77
N THR A 103 -35.87 36.53 -34.10
CA THR A 103 -37.17 36.84 -34.67
C THR A 103 -37.31 36.14 -36.01
N ARG A 104 -38.43 35.43 -36.18
CA ARG A 104 -38.73 34.68 -37.41
C ARG A 104 -39.27 35.61 -38.49
N GLY A 105 -38.66 35.57 -39.66
CA GLY A 105 -39.18 36.20 -40.87
C GLY A 105 -38.07 36.68 -41.78
N ARG A 106 -38.41 36.99 -43.05
CA ARG A 106 -37.44 37.35 -44.10
C ARG A 106 -37.39 38.84 -44.43
N MET A 107 -38.28 39.64 -43.85
CA MET A 107 -38.27 41.09 -44.04
C MET A 107 -37.04 41.72 -43.40
N ARG A 108 -36.52 42.80 -44.01
CA ARG A 108 -35.33 43.52 -43.55
C ARG A 108 -35.40 43.92 -42.07
N ILE A 109 -36.59 44.28 -41.58
CA ILE A 109 -36.82 44.62 -40.16
C ILE A 109 -36.50 43.46 -39.20
N HIS A 110 -36.82 42.21 -39.56
CA HIS A 110 -36.50 41.05 -38.73
C HIS A 110 -34.98 40.79 -38.72
N CYS A 111 -34.33 40.95 -39.88
CA CYS A 111 -32.87 40.81 -39.98
C CYS A 111 -32.15 41.87 -39.12
N LEU A 112 -32.60 43.12 -39.16
CA LEU A 112 -32.09 44.21 -38.32
C LEU A 112 -32.21 43.87 -36.84
N GLU A 113 -33.37 43.39 -36.40
CA GLU A 113 -33.61 43.01 -35.01
C GLU A 113 -32.70 41.84 -34.57
N ASN A 114 -32.50 40.84 -35.43
CA ASN A 114 -31.65 39.68 -35.14
C ASN A 114 -30.17 40.07 -35.03
N VAL A 115 -29.68 40.89 -35.96
CA VAL A 115 -28.31 41.41 -35.89
C VAL A 115 -28.15 42.32 -34.67
N ASP A 116 -29.14 43.17 -34.36
CA ASP A 116 -29.08 44.06 -33.20
C ASP A 116 -28.99 43.29 -31.88
N LYS A 117 -29.74 42.19 -31.72
CA LYS A 117 -29.61 41.28 -30.57
C LYS A 117 -28.19 40.75 -30.42
N ALA A 118 -27.54 40.36 -31.51
CA ALA A 118 -26.15 39.90 -31.50
C ALA A 118 -25.15 41.02 -31.16
N LEU A 119 -25.34 42.22 -31.70
CA LEU A 119 -24.50 43.39 -31.38
C LEU A 119 -24.69 43.84 -29.92
N GLN A 120 -25.91 43.76 -29.39
CA GLN A 120 -26.21 44.09 -28.00
C GLN A 120 -25.52 43.12 -27.04
N PHE A 121 -25.55 41.81 -27.33
CA PHE A 121 -24.78 40.81 -26.58
C PHE A 121 -23.27 41.13 -26.58
N LEU A 122 -22.71 41.55 -27.71
CA LEU A 122 -21.30 41.96 -27.77
C LEU A 122 -21.01 43.18 -26.89
N LYS A 123 -21.90 44.18 -26.87
CA LYS A 123 -21.77 45.34 -25.97
C LYS A 123 -21.80 44.92 -24.50
N GLU A 124 -22.68 43.99 -24.13
CA GLU A 124 -22.75 43.41 -22.78
C GLU A 124 -21.44 42.69 -22.39
N GLN A 125 -20.82 42.02 -23.35
CA GLN A 125 -19.50 41.39 -23.20
C GLN A 125 -18.32 42.40 -23.21
N ARG A 126 -18.62 43.70 -23.08
CA ARG A 126 -17.68 44.85 -23.09
C ARG A 126 -16.86 44.97 -24.37
N VAL A 127 -17.46 44.65 -25.50
CA VAL A 127 -16.85 44.87 -26.81
C VAL A 127 -17.15 46.29 -27.30
N HIS A 128 -16.10 47.04 -27.62
CA HIS A 128 -16.22 48.37 -28.22
C HIS A 128 -16.55 48.25 -29.72
N LEU A 129 -17.81 48.51 -30.06
CA LEU A 129 -18.31 48.54 -31.45
C LEU A 129 -18.39 50.00 -31.93
N GLU A 130 -17.25 50.60 -32.22
CA GLU A 130 -17.22 51.95 -32.83
C GLU A 130 -17.56 51.83 -34.32
N ASN A 131 -18.61 52.55 -34.76
CA ASN A 131 -19.00 52.67 -36.17
C ASN A 131 -19.54 51.38 -36.85
N VAL A 132 -20.12 50.44 -36.09
CA VAL A 132 -20.84 49.28 -36.65
C VAL A 132 -22.27 49.24 -36.12
N GLY A 133 -23.25 49.46 -37.01
CA GLY A 133 -24.67 49.30 -36.74
C GLY A 133 -25.24 48.01 -37.33
N SER A 134 -26.45 47.62 -36.89
CA SER A 134 -27.15 46.46 -37.46
C SER A 134 -27.45 46.62 -38.95
N HIS A 135 -27.75 47.84 -39.39
CA HIS A 135 -27.96 48.17 -40.80
C HIS A 135 -26.74 47.89 -41.69
N ASP A 136 -25.53 48.15 -41.21
CA ASP A 136 -24.29 47.91 -41.97
C ASP A 136 -24.11 46.43 -42.34
N ILE A 137 -24.44 45.54 -41.42
CA ILE A 137 -24.35 44.09 -41.63
C ILE A 137 -25.50 43.61 -42.51
N VAL A 138 -26.74 44.05 -42.23
CA VAL A 138 -27.93 43.66 -43.00
C VAL A 138 -27.85 44.15 -44.45
N ASP A 139 -27.23 45.30 -44.70
CA ASP A 139 -27.09 45.86 -46.05
C ASP A 139 -25.85 45.33 -46.79
N GLY A 140 -25.00 44.53 -46.12
CA GLY A 140 -23.88 43.80 -46.74
C GLY A 140 -22.60 44.62 -46.88
N ASN A 141 -22.32 45.55 -45.96
CA ASN A 141 -21.06 46.31 -45.98
C ASN A 141 -19.88 45.38 -45.66
N HIS A 142 -19.09 45.04 -46.68
CA HIS A 142 -17.98 44.08 -46.59
C HIS A 142 -16.97 44.46 -45.50
N ARG A 143 -16.51 45.71 -45.49
CA ARG A 143 -15.48 46.21 -44.56
C ARG A 143 -15.95 46.15 -43.11
N LEU A 144 -17.20 46.56 -42.85
CA LEU A 144 -17.76 46.52 -41.50
C LEU A 144 -18.09 45.10 -41.04
N THR A 145 -18.47 44.21 -41.96
CA THR A 145 -18.67 42.78 -41.66
C THR A 145 -17.35 42.10 -41.27
N LEU A 146 -16.27 42.32 -42.02
CA LEU A 146 -14.93 41.85 -41.65
C LEU A 146 -14.47 42.46 -40.31
N GLY A 147 -14.74 43.75 -40.11
CA GLY A 147 -14.46 44.45 -38.86
C GLY A 147 -15.16 43.80 -37.66
N LEU A 148 -16.45 43.49 -37.79
CA LEU A 148 -17.24 42.84 -36.75
C LEU A 148 -16.68 41.45 -36.39
N ILE A 149 -16.41 40.61 -37.40
CA ILE A 149 -15.86 39.27 -37.16
C ILE A 149 -14.47 39.33 -36.53
N TRP A 150 -13.61 40.26 -36.97
CA TRP A 150 -12.34 40.50 -36.32
C TRP A 150 -12.49 40.88 -34.85
N THR A 151 -13.42 41.77 -34.53
CA THR A 151 -13.68 42.18 -33.15
C THR A 151 -14.16 40.99 -32.29
N ILE A 152 -14.97 40.10 -32.85
CA ILE A 152 -15.39 38.84 -32.18
C ILE A 152 -14.18 37.94 -31.94
N ILE A 153 -13.32 37.71 -32.95
CA ILE A 153 -12.08 36.91 -32.79
C ILE A 153 -11.19 37.54 -31.71
N LEU A 154 -10.99 38.86 -31.75
CA LEU A 154 -10.19 39.58 -30.78
C LEU A 154 -10.71 39.38 -29.36
N ARG A 155 -12.02 39.53 -29.14
CA ARG A 155 -12.63 39.41 -27.82
C ARG A 155 -12.61 37.98 -27.26
N PHE A 156 -13.04 37.01 -28.05
CA PHE A 156 -13.30 35.65 -27.57
C PHE A 156 -12.11 34.71 -27.70
N GLN A 157 -11.21 34.96 -28.66
CA GLN A 157 -10.07 34.08 -28.91
C GLN A 157 -8.75 34.70 -28.50
N ILE A 158 -8.54 36.00 -28.70
CA ILE A 158 -7.23 36.64 -28.43
C ILE A 158 -7.18 37.18 -27.00
N GLN A 159 -8.15 37.98 -26.55
CA GLN A 159 -8.14 38.63 -25.24
C GLN A 159 -8.17 37.68 -24.04
N VAL A 160 -8.53 36.41 -24.26
CA VAL A 160 -8.48 35.35 -23.25
C VAL A 160 -7.07 34.79 -23.03
N ILE A 161 -6.12 35.11 -23.91
CA ILE A 161 -4.73 34.66 -23.84
C ILE A 161 -4.02 35.41 -22.72
N LYS A 162 -3.54 34.67 -21.73
CA LYS A 162 -2.74 35.19 -20.62
C LYS A 162 -1.42 34.44 -20.54
N ILE A 163 -0.33 35.19 -20.45
CA ILE A 163 1.01 34.63 -20.31
C ILE A 163 1.72 35.37 -19.20
N GLU A 164 2.08 34.63 -18.18
CA GLU A 164 2.87 35.11 -17.06
C GLU A 164 4.34 35.10 -17.48
N THR A 165 5.01 36.24 -17.30
CA THR A 165 6.47 36.37 -17.44
C THR A 165 7.17 35.98 -16.13
N GLU A 166 8.46 35.69 -16.17
CA GLU A 166 9.25 35.33 -14.97
C GLU A 166 9.19 36.40 -13.86
N ASP A 167 8.95 37.66 -14.23
CA ASP A 167 8.75 38.78 -13.31
C ASP A 167 7.32 38.92 -12.77
N ASN A 168 6.43 37.94 -13.02
CA ASN A 168 4.99 37.97 -12.70
C ASN A 168 4.24 39.19 -13.28
N ARG A 169 4.78 39.83 -14.32
CA ARG A 169 4.13 40.93 -15.02
C ARG A 169 3.28 40.37 -16.16
N GLU A 170 1.98 40.67 -16.14
CA GLU A 170 1.11 40.42 -17.29
C GLU A 170 1.54 41.29 -18.48
N THR A 171 1.48 40.74 -19.69
CA THR A 171 1.73 41.49 -20.92
C THR A 171 0.68 42.59 -21.12
N ARG A 172 1.10 43.76 -21.61
CA ARG A 172 0.26 44.96 -21.77
C ARG A 172 -0.93 44.78 -22.71
N SER A 173 -0.85 43.86 -23.68
CA SER A 173 -1.92 43.52 -24.62
C SER A 173 -1.95 42.02 -24.88
N ALA A 174 -3.14 41.47 -25.15
CA ALA A 174 -3.30 40.06 -25.50
C ALA A 174 -2.64 39.67 -26.84
N LYS A 175 -2.49 40.64 -27.76
CA LYS A 175 -1.68 40.47 -28.98
C LYS A 175 -0.20 40.31 -28.63
N ASP A 176 0.30 41.12 -27.70
CA ASP A 176 1.69 41.03 -27.22
C ASP A 176 1.91 39.72 -26.45
N ALA A 177 0.91 39.25 -25.70
CA ALA A 177 0.90 37.93 -25.09
C ALA A 177 1.11 36.85 -26.14
N LEU A 178 0.29 36.84 -27.20
CA LEU A 178 0.43 35.86 -28.27
C LEU A 178 1.79 35.94 -28.97
N LEU A 179 2.32 37.16 -29.19
CA LEU A 179 3.63 37.35 -29.80
C LEU A 179 4.74 36.77 -28.92
N LEU A 180 4.71 37.09 -27.63
CA LEU A 180 5.62 36.56 -26.63
C LEU A 180 5.55 35.04 -26.56
N TRP A 181 4.34 34.44 -26.61
CA TRP A 181 4.19 32.99 -26.70
C TRP A 181 4.96 32.41 -27.88
N CYS A 182 4.76 33.00 -29.07
CA CYS A 182 5.40 32.51 -30.28
C CYS A 182 6.92 32.57 -30.12
N GLN A 183 7.45 33.69 -29.67
CA GLN A 183 8.88 33.90 -29.40
C GLN A 183 9.44 32.89 -28.40
N MET A 184 8.76 32.68 -27.27
CA MET A 184 9.18 31.70 -26.25
C MET A 184 9.18 30.27 -26.79
N LYS A 185 8.22 29.93 -27.66
CA LYS A 185 8.12 28.58 -28.25
C LYS A 185 9.10 28.35 -29.37
N THR A 186 9.44 29.37 -30.14
CA THR A 186 10.43 29.28 -31.22
C THR A 186 11.83 29.73 -30.80
N ALA A 187 12.05 30.04 -29.52
CA ALA A 187 13.38 30.28 -28.98
C ALA A 187 14.26 29.04 -29.19
N GLY A 188 15.46 29.24 -29.77
CA GLY A 188 16.40 28.18 -30.09
C GLY A 188 16.34 27.66 -31.53
N TYR A 189 15.43 28.17 -32.37
CA TYR A 189 15.44 27.90 -33.81
C TYR A 189 16.18 29.04 -34.54
N PRO A 190 17.42 28.81 -35.05
CA PRO A 190 18.29 29.90 -35.53
C PRO A 190 17.69 30.75 -36.64
N GLU A 191 16.86 30.15 -37.50
CA GLU A 191 16.26 30.81 -38.65
C GLU A 191 14.86 31.38 -38.38
N VAL A 192 14.36 31.33 -37.14
CA VAL A 192 13.01 31.78 -36.77
C VAL A 192 13.08 32.88 -35.72
N ASN A 193 12.87 34.13 -36.17
CA ASN A 193 12.81 35.30 -35.30
C ASN A 193 11.47 36.02 -35.52
N ILE A 194 10.53 35.81 -34.60
CA ILE A 194 9.15 36.31 -34.71
C ILE A 194 9.05 37.69 -34.06
N GLN A 195 8.90 38.74 -34.86
CA GLN A 195 8.76 40.13 -34.39
C GLN A 195 7.38 40.73 -34.74
N ASN A 196 6.66 40.12 -35.68
CA ASN A 196 5.37 40.58 -36.15
C ASN A 196 4.49 39.38 -36.56
N PHE A 197 3.22 39.66 -36.89
CA PHE A 197 2.29 38.68 -37.44
C PHE A 197 2.07 38.87 -38.95
N THR A 198 3.09 39.33 -39.68
CA THR A 198 3.05 39.50 -41.14
C THR A 198 4.23 38.77 -41.77
N THR A 199 5.33 39.46 -42.02
CA THR A 199 6.49 38.98 -42.78
C THR A 199 7.26 37.85 -42.08
N CYS A 200 7.27 37.81 -40.74
CA CYS A 200 7.94 36.76 -39.96
C CYS A 200 7.34 35.36 -40.17
N TRP A 201 6.14 35.25 -40.76
CA TRP A 201 5.43 34.00 -40.98
C TRP A 201 5.42 33.55 -42.44
N ARG A 202 5.90 34.43 -43.34
CA ARG A 202 5.82 34.28 -44.80
C ARG A 202 6.54 33.03 -45.31
N ASP A 203 7.69 32.69 -44.73
CA ASP A 203 8.52 31.55 -45.15
C ASP A 203 8.03 30.20 -44.63
N GLY A 204 6.98 30.20 -43.80
CA GLY A 204 6.40 29.01 -43.18
C GLY A 204 7.24 28.38 -42.06
N LEU A 205 8.46 28.84 -41.80
CA LEU A 205 9.33 28.24 -40.77
C LEU A 205 8.77 28.45 -39.36
N ALA A 206 8.15 29.61 -39.10
CA ALA A 206 7.51 29.90 -37.81
C ALA A 206 6.39 28.91 -37.47
N PHE A 207 5.51 28.58 -38.42
CA PHE A 207 4.46 27.57 -38.21
C PHE A 207 5.04 26.18 -37.94
N ASN A 208 6.04 25.76 -38.72
CA ASN A 208 6.69 24.47 -38.52
C ASN A 208 7.44 24.40 -37.18
N ALA A 209 8.10 25.48 -36.76
CA ALA A 209 8.80 25.55 -35.48
C ALA A 209 7.84 25.43 -34.29
N LEU A 210 6.68 26.09 -34.36
CA LEU A 210 5.64 25.97 -33.32
C LEU A 210 5.12 24.54 -33.18
N ILE A 211 4.85 23.86 -34.29
CA ILE A 211 4.41 22.47 -34.28
C ILE A 211 5.54 21.58 -33.75
N HIS A 212 6.75 21.67 -34.30
CA HIS A 212 7.91 20.87 -33.90
C HIS A 212 8.26 21.04 -32.41
N ARG A 213 8.12 22.26 -31.85
CA ARG A 213 8.37 22.51 -30.43
C ARG A 213 7.46 21.70 -29.51
N HIS A 214 6.20 21.49 -29.90
CA HIS A 214 5.21 20.78 -29.09
C HIS A 214 5.11 19.29 -29.48
N ARG A 215 5.36 18.98 -30.75
CA ARG A 215 5.26 17.66 -31.37
C ARG A 215 6.43 17.46 -32.34
N PRO A 216 7.65 17.20 -31.82
CA PRO A 216 8.83 17.04 -32.65
C PRO A 216 8.75 15.81 -33.55
N ASP A 217 7.92 14.84 -33.18
CA ASP A 217 7.62 13.63 -33.94
C ASP A 217 6.94 13.89 -35.29
N LEU A 218 6.31 15.05 -35.49
CA LEU A 218 5.54 15.35 -36.69
C LEU A 218 6.34 16.08 -37.78
N ILE A 219 7.46 16.72 -37.45
CA ILE A 219 8.18 17.61 -38.38
C ILE A 219 9.67 17.37 -38.32
N GLU A 220 10.30 17.12 -39.47
CA GLU A 220 11.75 17.08 -39.59
C GLU A 220 12.30 18.49 -39.86
N PHE A 221 12.36 19.33 -38.81
CA PHE A 221 12.63 20.76 -38.97
C PHE A 221 13.97 21.06 -39.67
N HIS A 222 14.98 20.23 -39.45
CA HIS A 222 16.32 20.38 -40.03
C HIS A 222 16.36 20.32 -41.56
N LYS A 223 15.32 19.78 -42.22
CA LYS A 223 15.23 19.71 -43.70
C LYS A 223 14.58 20.95 -44.31
N LEU A 224 14.04 21.85 -43.48
CA LEU A 224 13.31 23.03 -43.95
C LEU A 224 14.26 24.19 -44.21
N THR A 225 14.07 24.87 -45.34
CA THR A 225 14.84 26.04 -45.75
C THR A 225 13.92 27.20 -46.10
N ARG A 226 14.39 28.45 -45.92
CA ARG A 226 13.60 29.66 -46.24
C ARG A 226 13.21 29.78 -47.72
N SER A 227 14.00 29.20 -48.62
CA SER A 227 13.75 29.25 -50.07
C SER A 227 12.44 28.56 -50.47
N ASN A 228 11.98 27.59 -49.67
CA ASN A 228 10.86 26.72 -50.00
C ASN A 228 9.57 27.13 -49.25
N ALA A 229 9.31 28.45 -49.19
CA ALA A 229 8.22 29.04 -48.40
C ALA A 229 6.85 28.37 -48.62
N THR A 230 6.41 28.23 -49.88
CA THR A 230 5.12 27.60 -50.21
C THR A 230 5.02 26.15 -49.73
N HIS A 231 6.10 25.38 -49.87
CA HIS A 231 6.16 24.00 -49.38
C HIS A 231 6.10 23.95 -47.85
N ASN A 232 6.88 24.79 -47.16
CA ASN A 232 6.90 24.85 -45.70
C ASN A 232 5.50 25.18 -45.14
N LEU A 233 4.82 26.16 -45.72
CA LEU A 233 3.45 26.54 -45.36
C LEU A 233 2.47 25.39 -45.59
N GLN A 234 2.50 24.79 -46.79
CA GLN A 234 1.62 23.66 -47.12
C GLN A 234 1.83 22.48 -46.16
N GLN A 235 3.08 22.17 -45.83
CA GLN A 235 3.43 21.12 -44.87
C GLN A 235 2.86 21.42 -43.48
N ALA A 236 3.10 22.61 -42.94
CA ALA A 236 2.60 22.98 -41.61
C ALA A 236 1.07 22.92 -41.53
N PHE A 237 0.38 23.39 -42.57
CA PHE A 237 -1.08 23.44 -42.61
C PHE A 237 -1.68 22.03 -42.78
N ASN A 238 -1.06 21.18 -43.60
CA ASN A 238 -1.45 19.77 -43.74
C ASN A 238 -1.29 19.00 -42.43
N ILE A 239 -0.13 19.14 -41.77
CA ILE A 239 0.14 18.46 -40.50
C ILE A 239 -0.83 18.93 -39.42
N ALA A 240 -1.09 20.24 -39.36
CA ALA A 240 -2.04 20.79 -38.40
C ALA A 240 -3.46 20.23 -38.59
N GLU A 241 -3.94 20.09 -39.82
CA GLU A 241 -5.25 19.52 -40.08
C GLU A 241 -5.30 18.02 -39.83
N GLN A 242 -4.37 17.26 -40.38
CA GLN A 242 -4.39 15.79 -40.36
C GLN A 242 -4.06 15.21 -38.99
N HIS A 243 -3.10 15.80 -38.27
CA HIS A 243 -2.62 15.26 -37.00
C HIS A 243 -3.08 16.05 -35.77
N LEU A 244 -3.35 17.35 -35.91
CA LEU A 244 -3.81 18.18 -34.79
C LEU A 244 -5.31 18.50 -34.86
N GLY A 245 -5.99 18.21 -35.98
CA GLY A 245 -7.41 18.54 -36.19
C GLY A 245 -7.67 20.04 -36.31
N LEU A 246 -6.65 20.85 -36.58
CA LEU A 246 -6.76 22.29 -36.78
C LEU A 246 -7.18 22.59 -38.22
N THR A 247 -8.35 23.19 -38.41
CA THR A 247 -8.83 23.61 -39.73
C THR A 247 -7.83 24.52 -40.42
N LYS A 248 -7.52 24.27 -41.69
CA LYS A 248 -6.66 25.15 -42.50
C LYS A 248 -7.36 26.48 -42.77
N LEU A 249 -7.04 27.50 -41.98
CA LEU A 249 -7.64 28.83 -42.13
C LEU A 249 -6.97 29.64 -43.25
N LEU A 250 -5.69 29.41 -43.49
CA LEU A 250 -4.88 30.10 -44.50
C LEU A 250 -4.50 29.15 -45.63
N ASP A 251 -4.29 29.69 -46.82
CA ASP A 251 -3.68 28.95 -47.92
C ASP A 251 -2.25 29.48 -48.16
N PRO A 252 -1.30 28.64 -48.61
CA PRO A 252 0.10 29.05 -48.72
C PRO A 252 0.34 30.27 -49.61
N GLU A 253 -0.45 30.41 -50.67
CA GLU A 253 -0.42 31.54 -51.60
C GLU A 253 -0.83 32.87 -50.94
N ASP A 254 -1.76 32.84 -49.99
CA ASP A 254 -2.25 34.02 -49.27
C ASP A 254 -1.24 34.52 -48.22
N VAL A 255 -0.29 33.65 -47.83
CA VAL A 255 0.75 33.93 -46.81
C VAL A 255 2.10 34.21 -47.46
N ASN A 256 2.45 33.54 -48.55
CA ASN A 256 3.70 33.79 -49.29
C ASN A 256 3.58 34.99 -50.23
N THR A 257 3.15 36.13 -49.71
CA THR A 257 3.03 37.41 -50.43
C THR A 257 3.99 38.44 -49.83
N GLU A 258 4.17 39.58 -50.49
CA GLU A 258 5.05 40.65 -49.98
C GLU A 258 4.54 41.20 -48.64
N ASN A 259 3.23 41.37 -48.50
CA ASN A 259 2.59 41.95 -47.33
C ASN A 259 1.41 41.06 -46.86
N PRO A 260 1.69 39.96 -46.15
CA PRO A 260 0.66 39.06 -45.65
C PRO A 260 -0.28 39.77 -44.67
N ASP A 261 -1.56 39.41 -44.69
CA ASP A 261 -2.54 40.06 -43.83
C ASP A 261 -2.39 39.65 -42.35
N GLU A 262 -2.13 40.64 -41.50
CA GLU A 262 -1.85 40.44 -40.08
C GLU A 262 -3.01 39.76 -39.33
N LYS A 263 -4.25 40.20 -39.57
CA LYS A 263 -5.42 39.67 -38.88
C LYS A 263 -5.64 38.20 -39.21
N SER A 264 -5.41 37.83 -40.46
CA SER A 264 -5.55 36.47 -40.95
C SER A 264 -4.51 35.54 -40.31
N ILE A 265 -3.24 35.97 -40.26
CA ILE A 265 -2.16 35.23 -39.57
C ILE A 265 -2.46 35.07 -38.08
N ILE A 266 -2.79 36.17 -37.38
CA ILE A 266 -3.11 36.11 -35.94
C ILE A 266 -4.25 35.10 -35.69
N THR A 267 -5.33 35.16 -36.48
CA THR A 267 -6.48 34.27 -36.33
C THR A 267 -6.07 32.79 -36.37
N TYR A 268 -5.16 32.44 -37.28
CA TYR A 268 -4.70 31.06 -37.37
C TYR A 268 -3.72 30.69 -36.25
N VAL A 269 -2.76 31.55 -35.94
CA VAL A 269 -1.79 31.33 -34.86
C VAL A 269 -2.48 31.17 -33.50
N VAL A 270 -3.57 31.90 -33.24
CA VAL A 270 -4.42 31.75 -32.05
C VAL A 270 -5.02 30.36 -31.95
N SER A 271 -5.39 29.75 -33.08
CA SER A 271 -5.92 28.39 -33.11
C SER A 271 -4.86 27.37 -32.65
N TYR A 272 -3.59 27.55 -33.05
CA TYR A 272 -2.48 26.76 -32.52
C TYR A 272 -2.24 26.99 -31.03
N TYR A 273 -2.30 28.24 -30.57
CA TYR A 273 -2.15 28.58 -29.15
C TYR A 273 -3.17 27.82 -28.31
N HIS A 274 -4.47 27.91 -28.65
CA HIS A 274 -5.53 27.26 -27.89
C HIS A 274 -5.40 25.75 -27.88
N TYR A 275 -5.05 25.15 -29.02
CA TYR A 275 -4.81 23.72 -29.11
C TYR A 275 -3.66 23.27 -28.19
N PHE A 276 -2.48 23.88 -28.30
CA PHE A 276 -1.33 23.47 -27.51
C PHE A 276 -1.46 23.85 -26.03
N SER A 277 -2.17 24.94 -25.70
CA SER A 277 -2.51 25.29 -24.33
C SER A 277 -3.41 24.23 -23.69
N LYS A 278 -4.48 23.83 -24.39
CA LYS A 278 -5.36 22.73 -23.96
C LYS A 278 -4.61 21.41 -23.83
N MET A 279 -3.75 21.07 -24.79
CA MET A 279 -2.91 19.87 -24.73
C MET A 279 -2.00 19.87 -23.49
N LYS A 280 -1.35 20.99 -23.19
CA LYS A 280 -0.52 21.13 -21.98
C LYS A 280 -1.35 20.98 -20.70
N ALA A 281 -2.54 21.60 -20.65
CA ALA A 281 -3.44 21.48 -19.51
C ALA A 281 -3.85 20.02 -19.24
N LEU A 282 -4.24 19.29 -20.29
CA LEU A 282 -4.58 17.86 -20.20
C LEU A 282 -3.41 17.00 -19.70
N ILE A 283 -2.18 17.28 -20.15
CA ILE A 283 -0.98 16.59 -19.66
C ILE A 283 -0.77 16.85 -18.16
N VAL A 284 -0.97 18.08 -17.70
CA VAL A 284 -0.83 18.44 -16.27
C VAL A 284 -1.92 17.79 -15.44
N GLU A 285 -3.17 17.79 -15.90
CA GLU A 285 -4.29 17.09 -15.27
C GLU A 285 -4.01 15.58 -15.17
N GLY A 286 -3.54 14.96 -16.26
CA GLY A 286 -3.14 13.55 -16.26
C GLY A 286 -2.02 13.25 -15.26
N LYS A 287 -1.00 14.10 -15.18
CA LYS A 287 0.07 13.96 -14.17
C LYS A 287 -0.44 14.08 -12.73
N ARG A 288 -1.40 14.98 -12.48
CA ARG A 288 -2.02 15.14 -11.15
C ARG A 288 -2.82 13.90 -10.77
N VAL A 289 -3.61 13.35 -11.69
CA VAL A 289 -4.35 12.10 -11.48
C VAL A 289 -3.39 10.93 -11.25
N GLY A 290 -2.32 10.82 -12.04
CA GLY A 290 -1.28 9.82 -11.87
C GLY A 290 -0.67 9.85 -10.46
N LYS A 291 -0.31 11.04 -9.96
CA LYS A 291 0.23 11.19 -8.59
C LYS A 291 -0.75 10.72 -7.51
N VAL A 292 -2.05 11.00 -7.67
CA VAL A 292 -3.07 10.52 -6.74
C VAL A 292 -3.19 8.99 -6.80
N LEU A 293 -3.17 8.42 -8.00
CA LEU A 293 -3.22 6.97 -8.21
C LEU A 293 -2.00 6.26 -7.59
N ASP A 294 -0.79 6.78 -7.79
CA ASP A 294 0.43 6.24 -7.21
C ASP A 294 0.35 6.19 -5.67
N ASN A 295 -0.16 7.27 -5.06
CA ASN A 295 -0.40 7.33 -3.61
C ASN A 295 -1.41 6.26 -3.15
N CYS A 296 -2.47 5.99 -3.92
CA CYS A 296 -3.44 4.95 -3.63
C CYS A 296 -2.82 3.55 -3.71
N ILE A 297 -2.07 3.26 -4.77
CA ILE A 297 -1.39 1.97 -4.97
C ILE A 297 -0.40 1.72 -3.82
N GLU A 298 0.35 2.74 -3.41
CA GLU A 298 1.29 2.60 -2.30
C GLU A 298 0.57 2.36 -0.96
N ALA A 299 -0.56 3.04 -0.71
CA ALA A 299 -1.36 2.80 0.47
C ALA A 299 -1.91 1.36 0.52
N GLU A 300 -2.41 0.85 -0.60
CA GLU A 300 -2.89 -0.53 -0.73
C GLU A 300 -1.80 -1.57 -0.46
N LYS A 301 -0.58 -1.35 -0.97
CA LYS A 301 0.58 -2.22 -0.67
C LYS A 301 0.87 -2.31 0.83
N ILE A 302 0.81 -1.19 1.54
CA ILE A 302 1.09 -1.14 2.98
C ILE A 302 -0.06 -1.82 3.76
N ILE A 303 -1.31 -1.65 3.33
CA ILE A 303 -2.48 -2.34 3.87
C ILE A 303 -2.35 -3.85 3.72
N ASN A 304 -2.04 -4.34 2.52
CA ASN A 304 -1.87 -5.78 2.26
C ASN A 304 -0.73 -6.37 3.10
N ARG A 305 0.36 -5.61 3.30
CA ARG A 305 1.44 -6.02 4.18
C ARG A 305 1.00 -6.14 5.64
N TYR A 306 0.22 -5.17 6.13
CA TYR A 306 -0.34 -5.25 7.49
C TYR A 306 -1.21 -6.49 7.64
N GLU A 307 -2.08 -6.76 6.68
CA GLU A 307 -2.97 -7.91 6.72
C GLU A 307 -2.25 -9.27 6.71
N ALA A 308 -1.21 -9.40 5.89
CA ALA A 308 -0.40 -10.62 5.85
C ALA A 308 0.28 -10.85 7.21
N LEU A 309 0.98 -9.83 7.72
CA LEU A 309 1.69 -9.92 9.00
C LEU A 309 0.74 -10.18 10.19
N ALA A 310 -0.45 -9.55 10.20
CA ALA A 310 -1.45 -9.80 11.22
C ALA A 310 -1.98 -11.24 11.18
N SER A 311 -2.22 -11.78 9.97
CA SER A 311 -2.67 -13.16 9.79
C SER A 311 -1.60 -14.14 10.26
N ASP A 312 -0.35 -13.95 9.85
CA ASP A 312 0.77 -14.81 10.23
C ASP A 312 0.98 -14.84 11.76
N LEU A 313 0.87 -13.68 12.42
CA LEU A 313 1.00 -13.60 13.88
C LEU A 313 -0.15 -14.34 14.58
N LEU A 314 -1.39 -14.13 14.14
CA LEU A 314 -2.56 -14.82 14.71
C LEU A 314 -2.46 -16.34 14.52
N ASP A 315 -2.06 -16.78 13.33
CA ASP A 315 -1.82 -18.19 13.02
C ASP A 315 -0.75 -18.80 13.92
N TRP A 316 0.35 -18.07 14.14
CA TRP A 316 1.42 -18.49 15.04
C TRP A 316 0.92 -18.61 16.47
N ILE A 317 0.13 -17.65 16.96
CA ILE A 317 -0.45 -17.68 18.31
C ILE A 317 -1.31 -18.93 18.49
N GLU A 318 -2.25 -19.19 17.59
CA GLU A 318 -3.17 -20.34 17.70
C GLU A 318 -2.41 -21.68 17.63
N LYS A 319 -1.45 -21.81 16.71
CA LYS A 319 -0.59 -23.01 16.63
C LYS A 319 0.23 -23.22 17.90
N THR A 320 0.78 -22.14 18.46
CA THR A 320 1.59 -22.19 19.67
C THR A 320 0.76 -22.59 20.88
N ILE A 321 -0.44 -22.01 21.04
CA ILE A 321 -1.41 -22.43 22.08
C ILE A 321 -1.70 -23.93 21.93
N ALA A 322 -2.01 -24.41 20.72
CA ALA A 322 -2.31 -25.81 20.48
C ALA A 322 -1.14 -26.75 20.85
N VAL A 323 0.11 -26.35 20.56
CA VAL A 323 1.31 -27.13 20.94
C VAL A 323 1.51 -27.14 22.45
N ILE A 324 1.44 -25.97 23.09
CA ILE A 324 1.68 -25.80 24.53
C ILE A 324 0.62 -26.54 25.36
N SER A 325 -0.65 -26.44 24.98
CA SER A 325 -1.76 -27.04 25.73
C SER A 325 -1.87 -28.56 25.56
N ASN A 326 -1.53 -29.12 24.39
CA ASN A 326 -1.73 -30.56 24.10
C ASN A 326 -0.51 -31.45 24.38
N GLN A 327 0.64 -30.87 24.75
CA GLN A 327 1.87 -31.64 24.95
C GLN A 327 1.80 -32.50 26.22
N LYS A 328 1.85 -33.83 26.06
CA LYS A 328 1.91 -34.78 27.19
C LYS A 328 3.22 -34.63 27.96
N PHE A 329 3.17 -34.82 29.27
CA PHE A 329 4.37 -34.85 30.11
C PHE A 329 5.17 -36.13 29.90
N ALA A 330 6.49 -36.00 29.87
CA ALA A 330 7.36 -37.17 29.89
C ALA A 330 7.29 -37.85 31.26
N ASN A 331 7.18 -39.18 31.30
CA ASN A 331 7.21 -39.91 32.57
C ASN A 331 8.66 -40.21 32.98
N SER A 332 9.48 -39.19 33.15
CA SER A 332 10.84 -39.29 33.70
C SER A 332 11.35 -37.91 34.09
N LEU A 333 12.21 -37.84 35.11
CA LEU A 333 12.79 -36.57 35.55
C LEU A 333 13.56 -35.86 34.41
N THR A 334 14.40 -36.61 33.69
CA THR A 334 15.17 -36.09 32.56
C THR A 334 14.29 -35.60 31.42
N GLY A 335 13.21 -36.33 31.10
CA GLY A 335 12.26 -35.93 30.06
C GLY A 335 11.51 -34.63 30.42
N VAL A 336 11.08 -34.47 31.67
CA VAL A 336 10.41 -33.24 32.12
C VAL A 336 11.38 -32.06 32.16
N GLN A 337 12.64 -32.27 32.55
CA GLN A 337 13.70 -31.24 32.48
C GLN A 337 13.93 -30.76 31.04
N GLN A 338 13.97 -31.67 30.06
CA GLN A 338 14.07 -31.30 28.65
C GLN A 338 12.85 -30.50 28.16
N GLN A 339 11.64 -30.90 28.58
CA GLN A 339 10.42 -30.15 28.26
C GLN A 339 10.43 -28.74 28.88
N LEU A 340 10.92 -28.61 30.11
CA LEU A 340 11.08 -27.30 30.77
C LEU A 340 12.14 -26.43 30.09
N GLN A 341 13.25 -27.02 29.64
CA GLN A 341 14.28 -26.31 28.87
C GLN A 341 13.72 -25.80 27.55
N ALA A 342 13.02 -26.64 26.78
CA ALA A 342 12.37 -26.23 25.53
C ALA A 342 11.35 -25.09 25.77
N PHE A 343 10.54 -25.20 26.83
CA PHE A 343 9.60 -24.13 27.21
C PHE A 343 10.33 -22.82 27.59
N THR A 344 11.48 -22.91 28.26
CA THR A 344 12.30 -21.74 28.61
C THR A 344 12.91 -21.10 27.38
N THR A 345 13.39 -21.89 26.41
CA THR A 345 13.88 -21.40 25.12
C THR A 345 12.78 -20.67 24.36
N TYR A 346 11.58 -21.25 24.28
CA TYR A 346 10.41 -20.58 23.70
C TYR A 346 10.15 -19.20 24.35
N CYS A 347 10.10 -19.14 25.68
CA CYS A 347 9.81 -17.91 26.41
C CYS A 347 10.90 -16.85 26.28
N THR A 348 12.17 -17.24 26.17
CA THR A 348 13.31 -16.31 26.20
C THR A 348 13.84 -15.93 24.82
N ILE A 349 13.58 -16.73 23.78
CA ILE A 349 14.12 -16.51 22.44
C ILE A 349 12.99 -16.26 21.43
N GLU A 350 12.01 -17.16 21.33
CA GLU A 350 11.00 -17.10 20.28
C GLU A 350 9.92 -16.04 20.56
N LYS A 351 9.34 -16.06 21.76
CA LYS A 351 8.26 -15.14 22.16
C LYS A 351 8.63 -13.65 22.05
N PRO A 352 9.83 -13.18 22.49
CA PRO A 352 10.19 -11.77 22.40
C PRO A 352 10.18 -11.20 20.97
N ILE A 353 10.59 -12.01 19.98
CA ILE A 353 10.57 -11.62 18.57
C ILE A 353 9.11 -11.40 18.11
N LYS A 354 8.21 -12.30 18.49
CA LYS A 354 6.77 -12.20 18.18
C LYS A 354 6.08 -11.05 18.92
N PHE A 355 6.52 -10.73 20.12
CA PHE A 355 6.06 -9.54 20.84
C PHE A 355 6.47 -8.25 20.12
N GLN A 356 7.69 -8.21 19.56
CA GLN A 356 8.11 -7.08 18.73
C GLN A 356 7.30 -6.97 17.43
N GLU A 357 7.00 -8.09 16.77
CA GLU A 357 6.11 -8.12 15.59
C GLU A 357 4.72 -7.55 15.90
N LYS A 358 4.14 -7.91 17.06
CA LYS A 358 2.88 -7.35 17.56
C LYS A 358 2.95 -5.81 17.68
N GLY A 359 4.01 -5.28 18.29
CA GLY A 359 4.21 -3.82 18.38
C GLY A 359 4.39 -3.15 17.01
N ASN A 360 5.13 -3.80 16.10
CA ASN A 360 5.32 -3.31 14.74
C ASN A 360 4.00 -3.21 13.95
N LEU A 361 3.04 -4.11 14.20
CA LEU A 361 1.70 -4.04 13.59
C LEU A 361 0.93 -2.79 14.05
N GLU A 362 1.00 -2.42 15.32
CA GLU A 362 0.37 -1.21 15.85
C GLU A 362 0.97 0.06 15.19
N VAL A 363 2.30 0.11 15.08
CA VAL A 363 3.00 1.19 14.40
C VAL A 363 2.62 1.25 12.92
N LEU A 364 2.58 0.11 12.24
CA LEU A 364 2.21 0.01 10.83
C LEU A 364 0.77 0.49 10.59
N LEU A 365 -0.17 0.10 11.43
CA LEU A 365 -1.56 0.57 11.35
C LEU A 365 -1.63 2.10 11.54
N PHE A 366 -0.90 2.64 12.51
CA PHE A 366 -0.83 4.08 12.71
C PHE A 366 -0.24 4.79 11.48
N THR A 367 0.82 4.25 10.87
CA THR A 367 1.40 4.78 9.63
C THR A 367 0.39 4.78 8.49
N ILE A 368 -0.35 3.68 8.28
CA ILE A 368 -1.41 3.58 7.26
C ILE A 368 -2.48 4.66 7.50
N GLN A 369 -3.01 4.75 8.72
CA GLN A 369 -4.06 5.71 9.06
C GLN A 369 -3.59 7.17 8.95
N SER A 370 -2.32 7.44 9.28
CA SER A 370 -1.71 8.77 9.11
C SER A 370 -1.59 9.12 7.63
N LYS A 371 -1.08 8.19 6.80
CA LYS A 371 -0.92 8.39 5.34
C LYS A 371 -2.25 8.62 4.64
N LEU A 372 -3.27 7.84 4.97
CA LEU A 372 -4.62 8.02 4.41
C LEU A 372 -5.24 9.36 4.83
N ARG A 373 -5.08 9.77 6.08
CA ARG A 373 -5.55 11.08 6.55
C ARG A 373 -4.86 12.24 5.85
N ALA A 374 -3.53 12.16 5.68
CA ALA A 374 -2.77 13.18 4.94
C ALA A 374 -3.23 13.32 3.49
N ASN A 375 -3.75 12.24 2.90
CA ASN A 375 -4.32 12.21 1.55
C ASN A 375 -5.83 12.52 1.51
N ASN A 376 -6.45 12.97 2.61
CA ASN A 376 -7.89 13.18 2.74
C ASN A 376 -8.76 11.95 2.42
N GLN A 377 -8.21 10.75 2.64
CA GLN A 377 -8.91 9.48 2.48
C GLN A 377 -9.47 9.01 3.82
N LYS A 378 -10.50 8.16 3.75
CA LYS A 378 -11.09 7.53 4.94
C LYS A 378 -10.00 6.71 5.66
N PRO A 379 -9.84 6.84 6.99
CA PRO A 379 -8.89 6.02 7.73
C PRO A 379 -9.17 4.53 7.53
N TYR A 380 -8.11 3.76 7.29
CA TYR A 380 -8.21 2.31 7.19
C TYR A 380 -8.60 1.69 8.54
N VAL A 381 -9.54 0.76 8.46
CA VAL A 381 -9.96 -0.08 9.58
C VAL A 381 -9.75 -1.53 9.12
N PRO A 382 -8.91 -2.32 9.82
CA PRO A 382 -8.71 -3.72 9.52
C PRO A 382 -10.01 -4.53 9.47
N HIS A 383 -10.03 -5.59 8.67
CA HIS A 383 -11.13 -6.55 8.65
C HIS A 383 -11.31 -7.23 10.02
N GLU A 384 -12.54 -7.68 10.29
CA GLU A 384 -12.89 -8.41 11.51
C GLU A 384 -11.95 -9.62 11.71
N GLY A 385 -11.48 -9.81 12.95
CA GLY A 385 -10.51 -10.85 13.28
C GLY A 385 -9.04 -10.42 13.13
N LYS A 386 -8.76 -9.30 12.45
CA LYS A 386 -7.40 -8.73 12.32
C LYS A 386 -7.27 -7.36 12.99
N LEU A 387 -8.22 -6.98 13.85
CA LEU A 387 -8.14 -5.73 14.60
C LEU A 387 -7.01 -5.83 15.63
N ILE A 388 -6.40 -4.70 16.01
CA ILE A 388 -5.43 -4.65 17.12
C ILE A 388 -6.04 -5.21 18.41
N SER A 389 -7.34 -4.99 18.64
CA SER A 389 -8.06 -5.60 19.76
C SER A 389 -8.10 -7.12 19.70
N ASP A 390 -8.21 -7.70 18.50
CA ASP A 390 -8.28 -9.15 18.32
C ASP A 390 -6.90 -9.78 18.50
N ILE A 391 -5.85 -9.13 18.00
CA ILE A 391 -4.46 -9.51 18.25
C ILE A 391 -4.14 -9.46 19.74
N ASN A 392 -4.57 -8.41 20.45
CA ASN A 392 -4.40 -8.31 21.91
C ASN A 392 -5.13 -9.44 22.64
N LYS A 393 -6.39 -9.73 22.30
CA LYS A 393 -7.14 -10.86 22.86
C LYS A 393 -6.48 -12.21 22.58
N ALA A 394 -5.95 -12.42 21.38
CA ALA A 394 -5.22 -13.64 21.03
C ALA A 394 -3.94 -13.77 21.86
N TRP A 395 -3.21 -12.67 22.04
CA TRP A 395 -2.01 -12.62 22.87
C TRP A 395 -2.31 -12.92 24.35
N GLU A 396 -3.39 -12.37 24.91
CA GLU A 396 -3.83 -12.70 26.27
C GLU A 396 -4.15 -14.20 26.44
N ARG A 397 -4.78 -14.82 25.43
CA ARG A 397 -5.03 -16.27 25.42
C ARG A 397 -3.72 -17.07 25.42
N LEU A 398 -2.71 -16.61 24.67
CA LEU A 398 -1.38 -17.22 24.67
C LEU A 398 -0.73 -17.13 26.05
N GLU A 399 -0.71 -15.95 26.66
CA GLU A 399 -0.12 -15.76 28.00
C GLU A 399 -0.80 -16.60 29.07
N LYS A 400 -2.13 -16.77 28.98
CA LYS A 400 -2.86 -17.67 29.86
C LYS A 400 -2.42 -19.13 29.68
N ALA A 401 -2.35 -19.62 28.44
CA ALA A 401 -1.93 -20.99 28.14
C ALA A 401 -0.47 -21.26 28.58
N GLU A 402 0.41 -20.28 28.39
CA GLU A 402 1.80 -20.32 28.87
C GLU A 402 1.89 -20.41 30.39
N HIS A 403 1.11 -19.59 31.10
CA HIS A 403 1.09 -19.60 32.55
C HIS A 403 0.63 -20.96 33.10
N GLU A 404 -0.48 -21.48 32.57
CA GLU A 404 -1.02 -22.80 32.92
C GLU A 404 0.01 -23.90 32.64
N ARG A 405 0.71 -23.85 31.49
CA ARG A 405 1.76 -24.80 31.14
C ARG A 405 2.96 -24.71 32.09
N GLY A 406 3.42 -23.51 32.41
CA GLY A 406 4.54 -23.28 33.31
C GLY A 406 4.29 -23.84 34.70
N VAL A 407 3.08 -23.63 35.24
CA VAL A 407 2.65 -24.20 36.52
C VAL A 407 2.60 -25.73 36.45
N ALA A 408 2.02 -26.29 35.38
CA ALA A 408 1.89 -27.73 35.22
C ALA A 408 3.25 -28.44 35.06
N LEU A 409 4.19 -27.87 34.29
CA LEU A 409 5.56 -28.38 34.16
C LEU A 409 6.30 -28.40 35.50
N ARG A 410 6.19 -27.33 36.30
CA ARG A 410 6.82 -27.27 37.63
C ARG A 410 6.22 -28.30 38.59
N LYS A 411 4.89 -28.46 38.57
CA LYS A 411 4.20 -29.46 39.39
C LYS A 411 4.65 -30.88 39.03
N GLU A 412 4.74 -31.18 37.73
CA GLU A 412 5.19 -32.50 37.26
C GLU A 412 6.68 -32.72 37.56
N LEU A 413 7.53 -31.69 37.46
CA LEU A 413 8.94 -31.80 37.82
C LEU A 413 9.12 -32.21 39.28
N ILE A 414 8.44 -31.52 40.20
CA ILE A 414 8.46 -31.84 41.64
C ILE A 414 7.96 -33.27 41.89
N ARG A 415 6.92 -33.70 41.15
CA ARG A 415 6.39 -35.06 41.24
C ARG A 415 7.42 -36.11 40.83
N GLN A 416 8.12 -35.89 39.70
CA GLN A 416 9.19 -36.78 39.24
C GLN A 416 10.39 -36.80 40.19
N GLU A 417 10.78 -35.65 40.75
CA GLU A 417 11.83 -35.58 41.78
C GLU A 417 11.47 -36.37 43.04
N LYS A 418 10.22 -36.27 43.52
CA LYS A 418 9.71 -37.07 44.65
C LYS A 418 9.79 -38.57 44.33
N LEU A 419 9.41 -38.98 43.12
CA LEU A 419 9.44 -40.38 42.70
C LEU A 419 10.86 -40.94 42.62
N GLU A 420 11.83 -40.17 42.10
CA GLU A 420 13.22 -40.61 42.10
C GLU A 420 13.79 -40.73 43.52
N LEU A 421 13.41 -39.83 44.43
CA LEU A 421 13.81 -39.94 45.83
C LEU A 421 13.20 -41.19 46.50
N LEU A 422 11.94 -41.51 46.20
CA LEU A 422 11.28 -42.74 46.66
C LEU A 422 11.99 -43.99 46.10
N ALA A 423 12.35 -43.99 44.82
CA ALA A 423 13.10 -45.06 44.18
C ALA A 423 14.46 -45.29 44.87
N GLN A 424 15.21 -44.22 45.15
CA GLN A 424 16.49 -44.30 45.86
C GLN A 424 16.31 -44.87 47.29
N ARG A 425 15.27 -44.45 48.01
CA ARG A 425 14.93 -44.99 49.34
C ARG A 425 14.58 -46.48 49.27
N PHE A 426 13.79 -46.88 48.27
CA PHE A 426 13.44 -48.27 48.02
C PHE A 426 14.70 -49.11 47.75
N ASP A 427 15.59 -48.66 46.86
CA ASP A 427 16.81 -49.38 46.51
C ASP A 427 17.75 -49.54 47.72
N HIS A 428 17.91 -48.49 48.51
CA HIS A 428 18.69 -48.54 49.75
C HIS A 428 18.10 -49.55 50.75
N LYS A 429 16.80 -49.43 51.06
CA LYS A 429 16.13 -50.34 52.01
C LYS A 429 16.21 -51.78 51.51
N THR A 430 15.89 -52.03 50.25
CA THR A 430 15.92 -53.37 49.66
C THR A 430 17.32 -53.99 49.75
N THR A 431 18.37 -53.23 49.46
CA THR A 431 19.76 -53.71 49.60
C THR A 431 20.09 -54.13 51.04
N MET A 432 19.64 -53.37 52.05
CA MET A 432 19.84 -53.76 53.45
C MET A 432 19.05 -55.02 53.84
N ARG A 433 17.80 -55.15 53.36
CA ARG A 433 16.96 -56.33 53.65
C ARG A 433 17.56 -57.57 52.99
N GLN A 434 18.01 -57.44 51.75
CA GLN A 434 18.70 -58.48 51.00
C GLN A 434 19.93 -59.03 51.74
N ALA A 435 20.77 -58.13 52.28
CA ALA A 435 21.94 -58.52 53.05
C ALA A 435 21.58 -59.27 54.34
N TRP A 436 20.59 -58.76 55.09
CA TRP A 436 20.13 -59.39 56.33
C TRP A 436 19.46 -60.76 56.08
N LEU A 437 18.66 -60.88 55.02
CA LEU A 437 18.02 -62.14 54.62
C LEU A 437 19.07 -63.21 54.29
N ASN A 438 20.08 -62.85 53.49
CA ASN A 438 21.16 -63.78 53.13
C ASN A 438 21.94 -64.28 54.36
N GLU A 439 22.26 -63.39 55.30
CA GLU A 439 22.98 -63.77 56.52
C GLU A 439 22.15 -64.69 57.41
N ASN A 440 20.87 -64.36 57.63
CA ASN A 440 20.00 -65.16 58.48
C ASN A 440 19.66 -66.52 57.85
N GLN A 441 19.43 -66.57 56.54
CA GLN A 441 19.24 -67.85 55.83
C GLN A 441 20.46 -68.77 56.00
N ARG A 442 21.67 -68.21 55.88
CA ARG A 442 22.91 -68.96 56.13
C ARG A 442 22.98 -69.47 57.57
N LEU A 443 22.60 -68.64 58.54
CA LEU A 443 22.64 -68.96 59.97
C LEU A 443 21.63 -70.06 60.36
N VAL A 444 20.41 -70.05 59.81
CA VAL A 444 19.38 -71.07 60.12
C VAL A 444 19.55 -72.37 59.32
N SER A 445 20.36 -72.35 58.27
CA SER A 445 20.68 -73.57 57.50
C SER A 445 21.64 -74.51 58.21
N GLN A 446 22.26 -74.09 59.32
CA GLN A 446 23.23 -74.90 60.08
C GLN A 446 22.57 -75.60 61.28
N ASP A 447 22.66 -76.93 61.30
CA ASP A 447 22.12 -77.80 62.36
C ASP A 447 23.15 -78.06 63.47
N ASN A 448 23.64 -76.99 64.09
CA ASN A 448 24.61 -77.05 65.19
C ASN A 448 23.91 -77.34 66.53
N PHE A 449 23.24 -78.49 66.64
CA PHE A 449 22.39 -78.81 67.81
C PHE A 449 23.17 -79.34 69.03
N GLY A 450 24.36 -79.89 68.83
CA GLY A 450 25.13 -80.53 69.90
C GLY A 450 24.84 -82.03 70.03
N TYR A 451 25.58 -82.71 70.92
CA TYR A 451 25.52 -84.17 71.07
C TYR A 451 24.96 -84.64 72.42
N ASP A 452 24.74 -83.73 73.37
CA ASP A 452 24.19 -84.01 74.69
C ASP A 452 22.92 -83.17 74.96
N LEU A 453 22.11 -83.60 75.93
CA LEU A 453 20.85 -82.92 76.24
C LEU A 453 21.04 -81.43 76.61
N PRO A 454 22.02 -81.03 77.45
CA PRO A 454 22.23 -79.63 77.78
C PRO A 454 22.58 -78.75 76.56
N ALA A 455 23.40 -79.24 75.62
CA ALA A 455 23.71 -78.48 74.41
C ALA A 455 22.48 -78.32 73.51
N VAL A 456 21.64 -79.33 73.40
CA VAL A 456 20.41 -79.29 72.58
C VAL A 456 19.36 -78.36 73.19
N GLU A 457 19.22 -78.35 74.52
CA GLU A 457 18.36 -77.38 75.22
C GLU A 457 18.86 -75.93 75.06
N ALA A 458 20.19 -75.73 75.11
CA ALA A 458 20.79 -74.42 74.83
C ALA A 458 20.60 -73.99 73.36
N ALA A 459 20.72 -74.92 72.42
CA ALA A 459 20.44 -74.70 71.00
C ALA A 459 18.97 -74.33 70.76
N MET A 460 18.03 -74.94 71.49
CA MET A 460 16.60 -74.60 71.46
C MET A 460 16.35 -73.17 71.92
N LYS A 461 16.89 -72.77 73.08
CA LYS A 461 16.78 -71.37 73.55
C LYS A 461 17.38 -70.37 72.57
N LYS A 462 18.50 -70.71 71.94
CA LYS A 462 19.12 -69.87 70.90
C LYS A 462 18.22 -69.77 69.66
N HIS A 463 17.56 -70.86 69.27
CA HIS A 463 16.62 -70.85 68.15
C HIS A 463 15.39 -69.99 68.43
N GLU A 464 14.79 -70.08 69.62
CA GLU A 464 13.68 -69.22 70.04
C GLU A 464 14.06 -67.73 69.99
N ALA A 465 15.29 -67.37 70.39
CA ALA A 465 15.79 -66.01 70.26
C ALA A 465 15.91 -65.55 68.79
N ILE A 466 16.32 -66.45 67.90
CA ILE A 466 16.38 -66.18 66.44
C ILE A 466 14.96 -66.02 65.87
N GLU A 467 14.01 -66.86 66.28
CA GLU A 467 12.60 -66.74 65.86
C GLU A 467 12.00 -65.40 66.28
N ALA A 468 12.27 -64.95 67.50
CA ALA A 468 11.82 -63.65 67.98
C ALA A 468 12.44 -62.49 67.19
N ASP A 469 13.75 -62.53 66.89
CA ASP A 469 14.42 -61.51 66.07
C ASP A 469 13.85 -61.48 64.65
N ILE A 470 13.66 -62.64 64.03
CA ILE A 470 13.05 -62.76 62.69
C ILE A 470 11.62 -62.23 62.72
N ALA A 471 10.78 -62.61 63.68
CA ALA A 471 9.41 -62.11 63.77
C ALA A 471 9.37 -60.57 63.87
N SER A 472 10.29 -59.96 64.62
CA SER A 472 10.40 -58.50 64.72
C SER A 472 10.81 -57.82 63.39
N TYR A 473 11.41 -58.56 62.47
CA TYR A 473 11.88 -58.04 61.19
C TYR A 473 10.77 -57.97 60.12
N GLU A 474 9.60 -58.58 60.35
CA GLU A 474 8.50 -58.62 59.39
C GLU A 474 8.01 -57.20 59.00
N GLU A 475 7.90 -56.30 59.97
CA GLU A 475 7.53 -54.90 59.73
C GLU A 475 8.51 -54.22 58.76
N ARG A 476 9.81 -54.54 58.87
CA ARG A 476 10.85 -53.96 58.01
C ARG A 476 10.80 -54.46 56.57
N ILE A 477 10.21 -55.64 56.33
CA ILE A 477 9.90 -56.15 54.99
C ILE A 477 8.63 -55.46 54.47
N GLY A 478 7.62 -55.26 55.32
CA GLY A 478 6.40 -54.51 55.01
C GLY A 478 6.67 -53.13 54.43
N VAL A 479 7.62 -52.38 54.99
CA VAL A 479 8.01 -51.05 54.48
C VAL A 479 8.53 -51.09 53.03
N VAL A 480 9.16 -52.18 52.57
CA VAL A 480 9.61 -52.31 51.17
C VAL A 480 8.41 -52.49 50.24
N VAL A 481 7.39 -53.25 50.68
CA VAL A 481 6.14 -53.46 49.94
C VAL A 481 5.35 -52.17 49.83
N GLU A 482 5.24 -51.42 50.94
CA GLU A 482 4.54 -50.12 50.97
C GLU A 482 5.17 -49.11 50.02
N LEU A 483 6.51 -49.00 50.01
CA LEU A 483 7.21 -48.08 49.10
C LEU A 483 7.01 -48.46 47.63
N ALA A 484 7.03 -49.76 47.30
CA ALA A 484 6.76 -50.23 45.95
C ALA A 484 5.31 -49.92 45.53
N ALA A 485 4.34 -50.10 46.43
CA ALA A 485 2.94 -49.78 46.18
C ALA A 485 2.69 -48.27 46.00
N GLU A 486 3.35 -47.41 46.80
CA GLU A 486 3.28 -45.95 46.60
C GLU A 486 3.79 -45.58 45.20
N MET A 487 4.94 -46.12 44.79
CA MET A 487 5.51 -45.86 43.46
C MET A 487 4.65 -46.40 42.30
N GLU A 488 3.97 -47.52 42.50
CA GLU A 488 3.02 -48.08 41.53
C GLU A 488 1.80 -47.17 41.36
N SER A 489 1.22 -46.71 42.47
CA SER A 489 0.05 -45.84 42.47
C SER A 489 0.33 -44.47 41.83
N GLU A 490 1.55 -43.96 41.97
CA GLU A 490 2.01 -42.72 41.38
C GLU A 490 2.60 -42.90 39.96
N GLY A 491 2.61 -44.11 39.42
CA GLY A 491 3.01 -44.38 38.04
C GLY A 491 4.49 -44.16 37.72
N TYR A 492 5.41 -44.59 38.60
CA TYR A 492 6.84 -44.51 38.33
C TYR A 492 7.24 -45.25 37.04
N TYR A 493 8.15 -44.65 36.25
CA TYR A 493 8.49 -45.15 34.91
C TYR A 493 9.12 -46.54 34.92
N ASP A 494 9.97 -46.84 35.91
CA ASP A 494 10.64 -48.13 36.05
C ASP A 494 9.95 -49.03 37.09
N ILE A 495 8.61 -48.98 37.14
CA ILE A 495 7.84 -49.78 38.11
C ILE A 495 8.09 -51.28 37.96
N ARG A 496 8.41 -51.75 36.75
CA ARG A 496 8.73 -53.17 36.51
C ARG A 496 9.97 -53.62 37.30
N ARG A 497 11.03 -52.79 37.37
CA ARG A 497 12.22 -53.07 38.19
C ARG A 497 11.87 -53.13 39.67
N ILE A 498 11.10 -52.15 40.14
CA ILE A 498 10.69 -52.03 41.54
C ILE A 498 9.88 -53.26 41.95
N SER A 499 8.87 -53.65 41.16
CA SER A 499 8.03 -54.81 41.42
C SER A 499 8.83 -56.11 41.40
N ALA A 500 9.71 -56.33 40.40
CA ALA A 500 10.55 -57.52 40.36
C ALA A 500 11.47 -57.65 41.60
N ARG A 501 12.03 -56.53 42.06
CA ARG A 501 12.91 -56.49 43.24
C ARG A 501 12.13 -56.71 44.54
N LYS A 502 10.91 -56.17 44.64
CA LYS A 502 9.97 -56.42 45.75
C LYS A 502 9.61 -57.91 45.83
N GLU A 503 9.23 -58.53 44.72
CA GLU A 503 8.89 -59.97 44.68
C GLU A 503 10.09 -60.85 45.06
N ASN A 504 11.31 -60.47 44.68
CA ASN A 504 12.52 -61.19 45.08
C ASN A 504 12.72 -61.20 46.60
N ILE A 505 12.56 -60.06 47.26
CA ILE A 505 12.65 -59.95 48.73
C ILE A 505 11.56 -60.75 49.42
N LEU A 506 10.32 -60.70 48.91
CA LEU A 506 9.21 -61.48 49.47
C LEU A 506 9.45 -62.99 49.32
N GLY A 507 9.99 -63.43 48.18
CA GLY A 507 10.38 -64.82 47.98
C GLY A 507 11.43 -65.30 48.97
N GLN A 508 12.49 -64.50 49.20
CA GLN A 508 13.52 -64.82 50.19
C GLN A 508 13.03 -64.77 51.63
N TRP A 509 12.10 -63.88 51.94
CA TRP A 509 11.44 -63.82 53.24
C TRP A 509 10.64 -65.09 53.52
N SER A 510 9.84 -65.54 52.56
CA SER A 510 9.09 -66.81 52.66
C SER A 510 10.03 -68.00 52.84
N LEU A 511 11.12 -68.07 52.07
CA LEU A 511 12.14 -69.11 52.22
C LEU A 511 12.77 -69.12 53.61
N LEU A 512 13.11 -67.94 54.17
CA LEU A 512 13.66 -67.86 55.52
C LEU A 512 12.67 -68.40 56.56
N LYS A 513 11.38 -68.04 56.45
CA LYS A 513 10.33 -68.57 57.35
C LYS A 513 10.22 -70.09 57.28
N GLU A 514 10.31 -70.67 56.08
CA GLU A 514 10.33 -72.12 55.89
C GLU A 514 11.56 -72.78 56.50
N LEU A 515 12.76 -72.20 56.31
CA LEU A 515 14.00 -72.72 56.89
C LEU A 515 13.98 -72.68 58.42
N VAL A 516 13.45 -71.60 59.00
CA VAL A 516 13.28 -71.44 60.46
C VAL A 516 12.35 -72.52 61.01
N ALA A 517 11.15 -72.66 60.43
CA ALA A 517 10.18 -73.66 60.85
C ALA A 517 10.73 -75.10 60.68
N GLY A 518 11.41 -75.37 59.56
CA GLY A 518 12.06 -76.64 59.31
C GLY A 518 13.17 -76.95 60.33
N ARG A 519 13.98 -75.96 60.69
CA ARG A 519 15.02 -76.09 61.71
C ARG A 519 14.40 -76.36 63.09
N ARG A 520 13.30 -75.68 63.44
CA ARG A 520 12.55 -75.93 64.68
C ARG A 520 12.14 -77.40 64.78
N THR A 521 11.48 -77.93 63.75
CA THR A 521 11.05 -79.34 63.74
C THR A 521 12.21 -80.32 63.88
N ARG A 522 13.36 -80.05 63.23
CA ARG A 522 14.55 -80.90 63.36
C ARG A 522 15.13 -80.85 64.77
N LEU A 523 15.18 -79.66 65.37
CA LEU A 523 15.68 -79.45 66.73
C LEU A 523 14.76 -80.06 67.80
N GLU A 524 13.44 -79.98 67.63
CA GLU A 524 12.45 -80.63 68.51
C GLU A 524 12.59 -82.16 68.47
N LYS A 525 12.78 -82.75 67.28
CA LYS A 525 13.07 -84.18 67.12
C LYS A 525 14.37 -84.59 67.81
N ASN A 526 15.42 -83.78 67.67
CA ASN A 526 16.70 -84.05 68.32
C ASN A 526 16.61 -83.93 69.85
N LEU A 527 15.89 -82.92 70.35
CA LEU A 527 15.62 -82.76 71.79
C LEU A 527 14.84 -83.95 72.35
N SER A 528 13.82 -84.42 71.64
CA SER A 528 13.07 -85.62 72.02
C SER A 528 13.97 -86.85 72.07
N LEU A 529 14.86 -87.02 71.07
CA LEU A 529 15.81 -88.13 71.03
C LEU A 529 16.77 -88.09 72.22
N GLN A 530 17.33 -86.92 72.55
CA GLN A 530 18.23 -86.79 73.70
C GLN A 530 17.52 -87.03 75.04
N LYS A 531 16.26 -86.59 75.18
CA LYS A 531 15.43 -86.92 76.35
C LYS A 531 15.24 -88.43 76.47
N THR A 532 14.92 -89.12 75.38
CA THR A 532 14.81 -90.59 75.40
C THR A 532 16.13 -91.28 75.77
N PHE A 533 17.28 -90.77 75.30
CA PHE A 533 18.58 -91.30 75.72
C PHE A 533 18.87 -91.04 77.19
N GLN A 534 18.52 -89.86 77.72
CA GLN A 534 18.66 -89.58 79.14
C GLN A 534 17.76 -90.48 79.99
N ASP A 535 16.51 -90.69 79.58
CA ASP A 535 15.59 -91.62 80.24
C ASP A 535 16.12 -93.07 80.20
N MET A 536 16.73 -93.49 79.09
CA MET A 536 17.40 -94.79 78.99
C MET A 536 18.59 -94.91 79.93
N VAL A 537 19.45 -93.89 80.02
CA VAL A 537 20.59 -93.85 80.96
C VAL A 537 20.08 -93.88 82.40
N TYR A 538 19.04 -93.12 82.72
CA TYR A 538 18.40 -93.14 84.03
C TYR A 538 17.79 -94.51 84.36
N MET A 539 17.15 -95.17 83.39
CA MET A 539 16.63 -96.53 83.55
C MET A 539 17.74 -97.57 83.75
N ILE A 540 18.87 -97.46 83.04
CA ILE A 540 20.04 -98.34 83.22
C ILE A 540 20.61 -98.15 84.62
N ASP A 541 20.83 -96.90 85.06
CA ASP A 541 21.33 -96.56 86.39
C ASP A 541 20.37 -97.07 87.49
N TRP A 542 19.05 -96.88 87.29
CA TRP A 542 18.01 -97.40 88.18
C TRP A 542 17.99 -98.94 88.24
N MET A 543 18.20 -99.62 87.10
CA MET A 543 18.30 -101.08 87.02
C MET A 543 19.55 -101.61 87.71
N GLU A 544 20.69 -100.94 87.56
CA GLU A 544 21.93 -101.28 88.26
C GLU A 544 21.77 -101.10 89.77
N ASP A 545 21.16 -99.99 90.22
CA ASP A 545 20.87 -99.74 91.64
C ASP A 545 19.91 -100.78 92.23
N THR A 546 18.87 -101.20 91.49
CA THR A 546 17.97 -102.27 91.94
C THR A 546 18.63 -103.65 91.96
N GLN A 547 19.52 -103.96 91.01
CA GLN A 547 20.34 -105.18 91.06
C GLN A 547 21.35 -105.18 92.22
N VAL A 548 21.93 -104.03 92.55
CA VAL A 548 22.80 -103.87 93.73
C VAL A 548 22.01 -104.04 95.02
N LEU A 549 20.77 -103.53 95.09
CA LEU A 549 19.87 -103.71 96.23
C LEU A 549 19.41 -105.18 96.40
N GLU A 550 19.20 -105.93 95.31
CA GLU A 550 18.92 -107.36 95.37
C GLU A 550 20.16 -108.19 95.75
N SER A 551 21.35 -107.79 95.29
CA SER A 551 22.63 -108.43 95.62
C SER A 551 23.04 -108.22 97.08
N ARG A 552 22.51 -107.18 97.76
CA ARG A 552 22.66 -106.95 99.21
C ARG A 552 21.61 -107.67 100.07
N ARG A 553 20.61 -108.34 99.45
CA ARG A 553 19.55 -109.12 100.13
C ARG A 553 19.78 -110.64 100.11
N LYS A 554 20.83 -111.12 99.44
CA LYS A 554 21.40 -112.46 99.63
C LYS A 554 22.66 -112.34 100.49
#